data_AF-A0A7K6ESV3-F1
#
_entry.id   AF-A0A7K6ESV3-F1
#
_cell.length_a   1.000
_cell.length_b   1.000
_cell.length_c   1.000
_cell.angle_alpha   90.00
_cell.angle_beta   90.00
_cell.angle_gamma   90.00
#
_symmetry.space_group_name_H-M   'P 1'
#
loop_
_entity.id
_entity.type
_entity.pdbx_description
1 polymer ?
#
loop_
_entity_poly.entity_id
_entity_poly.type
_entity_poly.pdbx_seq_one_letter_code
_entity_poly.pdbx_strand_id
1 'polypeptide(L)' 'SWTTGLMDDFINYTGRVLSNSFHPMLERAIGVGSAFEGWSPREEDVVYRFLVPMTPPQGHSFHLEMST' A
#
# COMPACT_ATOMS: atom_id res chain seq x y z
N SER A 1 2.19 -11.79 -9.97
CA SER A 1 0.96 -12.63 -9.96
C SER A 1 -0.21 -11.79 -10.48
N TRP A 2 -1.39 -12.38 -10.71
CA TRP A 2 -2.60 -11.61 -11.08
C TRP A 2 -2.94 -10.53 -10.04
N THR A 3 -2.67 -10.82 -8.76
CA THR A 3 -2.83 -9.86 -7.65
C THR A 3 -1.87 -8.67 -7.73
N THR A 4 -0.64 -8.88 -8.22
CA THR A 4 0.30 -7.77 -8.49
C THR A 4 -0.25 -6.86 -9.58
N GLY A 5 -0.77 -7.42 -10.68
CA GLY A 5 -1.35 -6.63 -11.77
C GLY A 5 -2.56 -5.80 -11.32
N LEU A 6 -3.45 -6.39 -10.51
CA LEU A 6 -4.57 -5.65 -9.90
C LEU A 6 -4.09 -4.48 -9.02
N MET A 7 -3.03 -4.68 -8.23
CA MET A 7 -2.50 -3.61 -7.39
C MET A 7 -1.82 -2.51 -8.22
N ASP A 8 -1.13 -2.87 -9.30
CA ASP A 8 -0.54 -1.90 -10.23
C ASP A 8 -1.63 -1.04 -10.87
N ASP A 9 -2.74 -1.64 -11.32
CA ASP A 9 -3.89 -0.90 -11.87
C ASP A 9 -4.54 0.01 -10.83
N PHE A 10 -4.71 -0.47 -9.59
CA PHE A 10 -5.25 0.32 -8.48
C PHE A 10 -4.37 1.54 -8.15
N ILE A 11 -3.05 1.36 -8.06
CA ILE A 11 -2.08 2.43 -7.81
C ILE A 11 -2.11 3.45 -8.96
N ASN A 12 -2.14 2.99 -10.22
CA ASN A 12 -2.23 3.86 -11.38
C ASN A 12 -3.52 4.68 -11.40
N TYR A 13 -4.65 4.06 -11.10
CA TYR A 13 -5.94 4.76 -11.03
C TYR A 13 -5.95 5.82 -9.92
N THR A 14 -5.53 5.45 -8.72
CA THR A 14 -5.47 6.37 -7.58
C THR A 14 -4.47 7.51 -7.82
N GLY A 15 -3.30 7.24 -8.38
CA GLY A 15 -2.34 8.28 -8.75
C GLY A 15 -2.92 9.33 -9.70
N ARG A 16 -3.76 8.91 -10.67
CA ARG A 16 -4.46 9.84 -11.57
C ARG A 16 -5.49 10.69 -10.83
N VAL A 17 -6.34 10.06 -10.02
CA VAL A 17 -7.41 10.73 -9.26
C VAL A 17 -6.86 11.69 -8.20
N LEU A 18 -5.75 11.33 -7.56
CA LEU A 18 -5.18 12.05 -6.41
C LEU A 18 -4.07 13.04 -6.77
N SER A 19 -3.60 13.06 -8.02
CA SER A 19 -2.45 13.86 -8.50
C SER A 19 -2.44 15.34 -8.11
N ASN A 20 -3.60 15.97 -7.93
CA ASN A 20 -3.73 17.38 -7.55
C ASN A 20 -4.45 17.56 -6.20
N SER A 21 -4.36 16.56 -5.34
CA SER A 21 -4.99 16.57 -4.03
C SER A 21 -3.94 16.60 -2.92
N PHE A 22 -4.38 16.86 -1.69
CA PHE A 22 -3.53 16.78 -0.50
C PHE A 22 -3.48 15.37 0.09
N HIS A 23 -3.72 14.33 -0.72
CA HIS A 23 -3.60 12.94 -0.29
C HIS A 23 -2.21 12.38 -0.61
N PRO A 24 -1.71 11.44 0.21
CA PRO A 24 -0.46 10.74 -0.10
C PRO A 24 -0.53 10.00 -1.43
N MET A 25 0.58 9.99 -2.15
CA MET A 25 0.67 9.25 -3.42
C MET A 25 1.14 7.82 -3.14
N LEU A 26 0.45 6.83 -3.71
CA LEU A 26 0.77 5.43 -3.54
C LEU A 26 1.97 5.03 -4.41
N GLU A 27 2.90 4.27 -3.85
CA GLU A 27 4.03 3.67 -4.57
C GLU A 27 3.79 2.17 -4.80
N ARG A 28 4.76 1.51 -5.45
CA ARG A 28 4.67 0.08 -5.78
C ARG A 28 4.35 -0.77 -4.55
N ALA A 29 3.29 -1.56 -4.66
CA ALA A 29 2.88 -2.49 -3.62
C ALA A 29 3.93 -3.59 -3.38
N ILE A 30 4.14 -3.92 -2.11
CA ILE A 30 5.01 -5.00 -1.65
C ILE A 30 4.11 -6.13 -1.16
N GLY A 31 4.21 -7.28 -1.81
CA GLY A 31 3.48 -8.49 -1.39
C GLY A 31 4.00 -8.99 -0.05
N VAL A 32 3.10 -9.24 0.89
CA VAL A 32 3.43 -9.74 2.23
C VAL A 32 3.11 -11.24 2.29
N GLY A 33 4.13 -12.07 2.50
CA GLY A 33 3.96 -13.51 2.70
C GLY A 33 3.58 -13.88 4.13
N SER A 34 3.39 -15.19 4.39
CA SER A 34 3.07 -15.76 5.71
C SER A 34 4.14 -15.54 6.80
N ALA A 35 5.28 -14.93 6.46
CA ALA A 35 6.40 -14.67 7.35
C ALA A 35 6.16 -13.51 8.34
N PHE A 36 5.08 -12.75 8.20
CA PHE A 36 4.62 -11.79 9.22
C PHE A 36 3.60 -12.52 10.11
N GLU A 37 4.01 -12.84 11.35
CA GLU A 37 3.20 -13.60 12.32
C GLU A 37 1.77 -13.03 12.43
N GLY A 38 0.77 -13.87 12.19
CA GLY A 38 -0.66 -13.54 12.31
C GLY A 38 -1.38 -13.19 11.00
N TRP A 39 -0.66 -13.09 9.87
CA TRP A 39 -1.23 -12.63 8.60
C TRP A 39 -1.53 -13.76 7.59
N SER A 40 -1.51 -15.02 8.01
CA SER A 40 -1.87 -16.15 7.14
C SER A 40 -3.40 -16.27 6.99
N PRO A 41 -3.93 -16.48 5.78
CA PRO A 41 -5.31 -16.92 5.63
C PRO A 41 -5.48 -18.29 6.31
N ARG A 42 -6.59 -18.45 7.03
CA ARG A 42 -7.12 -19.78 7.35
C ARG A 42 -7.59 -20.36 6.02
N GLU A 43 -7.46 -21.67 5.83
CA GLU A 43 -7.60 -22.38 4.54
C GLU A 43 -8.93 -22.12 3.78
N GLU A 44 -9.89 -21.44 4.40
CA GLU A 44 -11.23 -21.16 3.87
C GLU A 44 -11.41 -19.74 3.28
N ASP A 45 -10.47 -18.80 3.45
CA ASP A 45 -10.62 -17.43 2.92
C ASP A 45 -9.26 -16.84 2.47
N VAL A 46 -9.00 -16.86 1.15
CA VAL A 46 -7.71 -16.42 0.59
C VAL A 46 -7.62 -14.90 0.60
N VAL A 47 -7.15 -14.34 1.72
CA VAL A 47 -6.88 -12.90 1.87
C VAL A 47 -5.49 -12.58 1.36
N TYR A 48 -5.40 -11.77 0.30
CA TYR A 48 -4.13 -11.22 -0.18
C TYR A 48 -3.83 -9.90 0.52
N ARG A 49 -2.64 -9.79 1.11
CA ARG A 49 -2.22 -8.60 1.86
C ARG A 49 -0.98 -7.99 1.22
N PHE A 50 -0.98 -6.67 1.11
CA PHE A 50 0.10 -5.88 0.53
C PHE A 50 0.39 -4.68 1.42
N LEU A 51 1.66 -4.33 1.54
CA LEU A 51 2.06 -3.02 2.04
C LEU A 51 2.18 -2.10 0.84
N VAL A 52 1.52 -0.95 0.89
CA VAL A 52 1.60 0.07 -0.15
C VAL A 52 2.32 1.27 0.46
N PRO A 53 3.61 1.48 0.15
CA PRO A 53 4.31 2.68 0.60
C PRO A 53 3.62 3.92 0.05
N MET A 54 3.73 5.01 0.80
CA MET A 54 3.15 6.29 0.43
C MET A 54 4.23 7.35 0.44
N THR A 55 4.11 8.33 -0.45
CA THR A 55 4.87 9.58 -0.39
C THR A 55 4.00 10.69 0.20
N PRO A 56 4.58 11.67 0.91
CA PRO A 56 3.81 12.76 1.46
C PRO A 56 3.11 13.55 0.35
N PRO A 57 1.95 14.17 0.64
CA PRO A 57 1.32 15.11 -0.28
C PRO A 57 2.29 16.23 -0.69
N GLN A 58 2.03 16.87 -1.82
CA GLN A 58 2.84 18.00 -2.28
C GLN A 58 2.96 19.07 -1.19
N GLY A 59 4.17 19.53 -0.93
CA GLY A 59 4.47 20.53 0.09
C GLY A 59 4.52 20.01 1.53
N HIS A 60 4.44 18.69 1.74
CA HIS A 60 4.49 18.06 3.05
C HIS A 60 5.67 17.08 3.17
N SER A 61 5.99 16.72 4.40
CA SER A 61 7.01 15.71 4.75
C SER A 61 6.43 14.76 5.78
N PHE A 62 6.78 13.47 5.68
CA PHE A 62 6.51 12.53 6.76
C PHE A 62 7.59 12.66 7.82
N HIS A 63 7.16 12.77 9.07
CA HIS A 63 8.02 12.80 10.24
C HIS A 63 7.73 11.56 11.09
N LEU A 64 8.79 10.84 11.46
CA LEU A 64 8.67 9.74 12.41
C LEU A 64 8.52 10.34 13.82
N GLU A 65 7.39 10.10 14.47
CA GLU A 65 7.27 10.38 15.89
C GLU A 65 7.93 9.25 16.69
N MET A 66 8.91 9.59 17.53
CA MET A 66 9.49 8.65 18.48
C MET A 66 8.57 8.56 19.70
N SER A 67 8.08 7.36 20.01
CA SER A 67 7.45 7.11 21.31
C SER A 67 8.50 7.29 22.41
N THR A 68 8.23 8.17 23.38
CA THR A 68 9.07 8.32 24.59
C THR A 68 8.77 7.19 25.57
#